data_AF-A0A2N7TU62-F1
#
_entry.id   AF-A0A2N7TU62-F1
#
_cell.length_a   1.000
_cell.length_b   1.000
_cell.length_c   1.000
_cell.angle_alpha   90.00
_cell.angle_beta   90.00
_cell.angle_gamma   90.00
#
_symmetry.space_group_name_H-M   'P 1'
#
loop_
_entity.id
_entity.type
_entity.pdbx_description
1 polymer ?
#
loop_
_entity_poly.entity_id
_entity_poly.type
_entity_poly.pdbx_seq_one_letter_code
_entity_poly.pdbx_strand_id
1 'polypeptide(L)'
;MNKEHWRNETVGFLAVASIKGVGFWTMHHLAGLGIGFKNLLKDTPYQEMQKLLKVSLPDEEQWEEDKQALWSTGQATARDLAHQGIMLLFPEQEAFPDKLKAISDPPRWLFVQGSIASLFSPSVAIVGTRKPSDDGIFLTRYLLSLLANQGVVTVSGLATGIDRVVHDESLRYGIPTVAVLGNGFNVDYPKGSLDLRKSIVAQGGTVVSEYLPSQKGSAETFVRRNRLQAGLAETVIPVEWKVKSGTAHTVKFSSQYGKRLVNIYLPGTTSVREEISFSEKEYSASSFQVPLESSRLLDVIHGEDCSIYSPTQMDMSFSGDEND
;
A
#
# COMPACT_ATOMS: atom_id res chain seq x y z
N MET A 1 -15.56 4.59 20.45
CA MET A 1 -16.60 5.42 19.79
C MET A 1 -17.67 4.51 19.18
N ASN A 2 -18.95 4.91 19.17
CA ASN A 2 -20.05 4.09 18.64
C ASN A 2 -20.09 4.13 17.08
N LYS A 3 -20.63 3.09 16.41
CA LYS A 3 -20.78 2.99 14.94
C LYS A 3 -21.44 4.22 14.31
N GLU A 4 -22.40 4.83 15.00
CA GLU A 4 -23.07 6.04 14.52
C GLU A 4 -22.14 7.25 14.40
N HIS A 5 -21.14 7.35 15.28
CA HIS A 5 -20.13 8.41 15.21
C HIS A 5 -19.37 8.33 13.88
N TRP A 6 -18.81 7.16 13.56
CA TRP A 6 -18.03 6.94 12.34
C TRP A 6 -18.84 7.07 11.06
N ARG A 7 -20.13 6.71 11.09
CA ARG A 7 -21.06 6.96 9.98
C ARG A 7 -21.20 8.45 9.72
N ASN A 8 -21.44 9.24 10.77
CA ASN A 8 -21.58 10.69 10.64
C ASN A 8 -20.26 11.35 10.23
N GLU A 9 -19.14 10.84 10.72
CA GLU A 9 -17.81 11.33 10.36
C GLU A 9 -17.48 11.07 8.89
N THR A 10 -17.83 9.89 8.37
CA THR A 10 -17.73 9.56 6.94
C THR A 10 -18.55 10.51 6.08
N VAL A 11 -19.81 10.77 6.48
CA VAL A 11 -20.68 11.71 5.76
C VAL A 11 -20.10 13.13 5.79
N GLY A 12 -19.64 13.60 6.96
CA GLY A 12 -18.99 14.89 7.10
C GLY A 12 -17.75 15.03 6.22
N PHE A 13 -16.87 14.01 6.21
CA PHE A 13 -15.68 13.98 5.35
C PHE A 13 -16.05 14.13 3.88
N LEU A 14 -17.01 13.32 3.41
CA LEU A 14 -17.40 13.30 1.99
C LEU A 14 -18.16 14.58 1.59
N ALA A 15 -18.91 15.18 2.52
CA ALA A 15 -19.55 16.47 2.33
C ALA A 15 -18.50 17.58 2.13
N VAL A 16 -17.52 17.70 3.03
CA VAL A 16 -16.45 18.71 2.92
C VAL A 16 -15.60 18.47 1.66
N ALA A 17 -15.28 17.22 1.34
CA ALA A 17 -14.55 16.85 0.13
C ALA A 17 -15.30 17.17 -1.17
N SER A 18 -16.63 17.38 -1.12
CA SER A 18 -17.44 17.74 -2.29
C SER A 18 -17.40 19.23 -2.63
N ILE A 19 -16.90 20.08 -1.72
CA ILE A 19 -16.78 21.52 -1.93
C ILE A 19 -15.78 21.80 -3.05
N LYS A 20 -16.17 22.61 -4.03
CA LYS A 20 -15.31 22.98 -5.15
C LYS A 20 -14.02 23.64 -4.67
N GLY A 21 -12.88 23.11 -5.08
CA GLY A 21 -11.55 23.59 -4.69
C GLY A 21 -10.97 22.92 -3.45
N VAL A 22 -11.76 22.14 -2.71
CA VAL A 22 -11.25 21.31 -1.61
C VAL A 22 -10.62 20.06 -2.19
N GLY A 23 -9.29 19.98 -2.10
CA GLY A 23 -8.51 18.83 -2.57
C GLY A 23 -7.93 18.01 -1.43
N PHE A 24 -7.14 17.00 -1.79
CA PHE A 24 -6.43 16.13 -0.84
C PHE A 24 -5.70 16.92 0.25
N TRP A 25 -4.91 17.93 -0.12
CA TRP A 25 -4.08 18.68 0.82
C TRP A 25 -4.90 19.56 1.77
N THR A 26 -6.03 20.08 1.31
CA THR A 26 -6.99 20.77 2.17
C THR A 26 -7.57 19.80 3.19
N MET A 27 -8.08 18.65 2.74
CA MET A 27 -8.60 17.60 3.63
C MET A 27 -7.55 17.10 4.63
N HIS A 28 -6.30 16.95 4.16
CA HIS A 28 -5.16 16.54 4.99
C HIS A 28 -4.83 17.56 6.07
N HIS A 29 -4.87 18.86 5.72
CA HIS A 29 -4.69 19.93 6.68
C HIS A 29 -5.81 19.92 7.74
N LEU A 30 -7.08 19.83 7.31
CA LEU A 30 -8.25 19.79 8.19
C LEU A 30 -8.19 18.61 9.17
N ALA A 31 -7.88 17.40 8.68
CA ALA A 31 -7.70 16.23 9.53
C ALA A 31 -6.56 16.41 10.54
N GLY A 32 -5.57 17.24 10.23
CA GLY A 32 -4.48 17.60 11.14
C GLY A 32 -4.88 18.53 12.28
N LEU A 33 -6.03 19.21 12.20
CA LEU A 33 -6.52 20.10 13.26
C LEU A 33 -7.15 19.34 14.43
N GLY A 34 -7.45 18.04 14.26
CA GLY A 34 -8.10 17.21 15.29
C GLY A 34 -9.60 17.50 15.48
N ILE A 35 -10.19 18.33 14.61
CA ILE A 35 -11.63 18.59 14.58
C ILE A 35 -12.26 17.54 13.66
N GLY A 36 -13.21 16.75 14.17
CA GLY A 36 -13.95 15.80 13.34
C GLY A 36 -14.75 16.51 12.24
N PHE A 37 -14.76 15.96 11.03
CA PHE A 37 -15.39 16.52 9.84
C PHE A 37 -16.89 16.75 10.01
N LYS A 38 -17.58 15.93 10.80
CA LYS A 38 -18.98 16.19 11.15
C LYS A 38 -19.12 17.53 11.89
N ASN A 39 -18.29 17.74 12.92
CA ASN A 39 -18.35 18.94 13.75
C ASN A 39 -17.79 20.15 12.98
N LEU A 40 -16.76 19.96 12.15
CA LEU A 40 -16.25 20.98 11.25
C LEU A 40 -17.36 21.52 10.35
N LEU A 41 -18.14 20.65 9.70
CA LEU A 41 -19.24 21.12 8.85
C LEU A 41 -20.37 21.74 9.67
N LYS A 42 -20.70 21.18 10.83
CA LYS A 42 -21.87 21.61 11.61
C LYS A 42 -21.65 22.91 12.37
N ASP A 43 -20.52 23.00 13.07
CA ASP A 43 -20.30 23.98 14.14
C ASP A 43 -19.38 25.14 13.71
N THR A 44 -18.68 25.03 12.56
CA THR A 44 -17.78 26.09 12.07
C THR A 44 -18.55 27.21 11.35
N PRO A 45 -18.42 28.48 11.78
CA PRO A 45 -19.02 29.63 11.09
C PRO A 45 -18.45 29.85 9.69
N TYR A 46 -19.22 30.52 8.82
CA TYR A 46 -18.85 30.77 7.42
C TYR A 46 -17.44 31.35 7.25
N GLN A 47 -17.15 32.46 7.94
CA GLN A 47 -15.86 33.17 7.86
C GLN A 47 -14.67 32.31 8.30
N GLU A 48 -14.88 31.41 9.26
CA GLU A 48 -13.85 30.49 9.72
C GLU A 48 -13.67 29.33 8.75
N MET A 49 -14.77 28.74 8.26
CA MET A 49 -14.74 27.68 7.25
C MET A 49 -14.01 28.14 5.99
N GLN A 50 -14.29 29.36 5.51
CA GLN A 50 -13.63 29.92 4.33
C GLN A 50 -12.10 30.02 4.52
N LYS A 51 -11.65 30.45 5.71
CA LYS A 51 -10.23 30.54 6.06
C LYS A 51 -9.57 29.15 6.13
N LEU A 52 -10.25 28.18 6.75
CA LEU A 52 -9.73 26.82 6.91
C LEU A 52 -9.60 26.09 5.56
N LEU A 53 -10.61 26.22 4.70
CA LEU A 53 -10.63 25.58 3.38
C LEU A 53 -9.70 26.26 2.38
N LYS A 54 -9.41 27.55 2.54
CA LYS A 54 -8.67 28.39 1.59
C LYS A 54 -9.32 28.40 0.20
N VAL A 55 -10.65 28.36 0.16
CA VAL A 55 -11.47 28.46 -1.06
C VAL A 55 -12.49 29.57 -0.91
N SER A 56 -13.03 30.07 -2.03
CA SER A 56 -14.23 30.90 -1.97
C SER A 56 -15.42 29.99 -1.71
N LEU A 57 -16.12 30.24 -0.61
CA LEU A 57 -17.43 29.66 -0.38
C LEU A 57 -18.51 30.51 -1.09
N PRO A 58 -19.74 29.99 -1.25
CA PRO A 58 -20.88 30.74 -1.75
C PRO A 58 -21.31 31.85 -0.78
N ASP A 59 -22.55 32.34 -0.86
CA ASP A 59 -23.03 33.42 -0.02
C ASP A 59 -23.08 33.06 1.48
N GLU A 60 -22.64 33.97 2.35
CA GLU A 60 -22.69 33.80 3.80
C GLU A 60 -24.15 33.66 4.29
N GLU A 61 -25.08 34.37 3.65
CA GLU A 61 -26.51 34.29 3.98
C GLU A 61 -27.11 32.91 3.70
N GLN A 62 -26.54 32.15 2.75
CA GLN A 62 -26.99 30.81 2.35
C GLN A 62 -26.25 29.68 3.06
N TRP A 63 -25.30 29.99 3.95
CA TRP A 63 -24.40 28.99 4.50
C TRP A 63 -25.10 27.84 5.24
N GLU A 64 -26.21 28.10 5.93
CA GLU A 64 -26.97 27.03 6.59
C GLU A 64 -27.65 26.09 5.60
N GLU A 65 -28.18 26.60 4.48
CA GLU A 65 -28.76 25.79 3.41
C GLU A 65 -27.67 24.99 2.67
N ASP A 66 -26.54 25.64 2.40
CA ASP A 66 -25.36 25.00 1.81
C ASP A 66 -24.85 23.84 2.66
N LYS A 67 -24.78 24.01 3.99
CA LYS A 67 -24.40 22.91 4.90
C LYS A 67 -25.33 21.71 4.79
N GLN A 68 -26.64 21.94 4.67
CA GLN A 68 -27.61 20.85 4.50
C GLN A 68 -27.48 20.16 3.14
N ALA A 69 -27.23 20.93 2.07
CA ALA A 69 -26.99 20.39 0.73
C ALA A 69 -25.68 19.59 0.67
N LEU A 70 -24.61 20.09 1.29
CA LEU A 70 -23.33 19.40 1.43
C LEU A 70 -23.49 18.10 2.21
N TRP A 71 -24.19 18.13 3.34
CA TRP A 71 -24.48 16.92 4.12
C TRP A 71 -25.24 15.87 3.30
N SER A 72 -26.24 16.29 2.54
CA SER A 72 -27.01 15.41 1.63
C SER A 72 -26.12 14.80 0.54
N THR A 73 -25.21 15.58 -0.02
CA THR A 73 -24.20 15.12 -0.99
C THR A 73 -23.23 14.11 -0.35
N GLY A 74 -22.78 14.36 0.87
CA GLY A 74 -21.95 13.44 1.64
C GLY A 74 -22.66 12.12 1.91
N GLN A 75 -23.96 12.14 2.24
CA GLN A 75 -24.76 10.93 2.42
C GLN A 75 -24.89 10.13 1.13
N ALA A 76 -25.20 10.79 0.01
CA ALA A 76 -25.31 10.13 -1.29
C ALA A 76 -23.99 9.46 -1.68
N THR A 77 -22.87 10.16 -1.50
CA THR A 77 -21.53 9.63 -1.78
C THR A 77 -21.18 8.47 -0.86
N ALA A 78 -21.49 8.56 0.43
CA ALA A 78 -21.26 7.47 1.39
C ALA A 78 -22.04 6.21 1.02
N ARG A 79 -23.29 6.36 0.56
CA ARG A 79 -24.12 5.25 0.07
C ARG A 79 -23.54 4.63 -1.19
N ASP A 80 -23.12 5.45 -2.16
CA ASP A 80 -22.49 4.96 -3.39
C ASP A 80 -21.21 4.15 -3.10
N LEU A 81 -20.31 4.67 -2.26
CA LEU A 81 -19.11 3.95 -1.83
C LEU A 81 -19.46 2.64 -1.12
N ALA A 82 -20.44 2.66 -0.21
CA ALA A 82 -20.89 1.46 0.49
C ALA A 82 -21.48 0.40 -0.47
N HIS A 83 -22.24 0.82 -1.48
CA HIS A 83 -22.76 -0.08 -2.53
C HIS A 83 -21.64 -0.74 -3.35
N GLN A 84 -20.50 -0.06 -3.49
CA GLN A 84 -19.30 -0.59 -4.13
C GLN A 84 -18.41 -1.42 -3.19
N GLY A 85 -18.80 -1.57 -1.91
CA GLY A 85 -18.01 -2.25 -0.89
C GLY A 85 -16.78 -1.46 -0.44
N ILE A 86 -16.78 -0.14 -0.62
CA ILE A 86 -15.70 0.77 -0.22
C ILE A 86 -16.04 1.38 1.14
N MET A 87 -15.13 1.23 2.09
CA MET A 87 -15.19 1.83 3.43
C MET A 87 -14.20 2.98 3.53
N LEU A 88 -14.57 4.03 4.25
CA LEU A 88 -13.64 5.06 4.71
C LEU A 88 -13.29 4.79 6.17
N LEU A 89 -12.01 4.64 6.47
CA LEU A 89 -11.48 4.38 7.80
C LEU A 89 -10.64 5.56 8.30
N PHE A 90 -10.80 5.89 9.57
CA PHE A 90 -10.01 6.89 10.29
C PHE A 90 -9.06 6.21 11.29
N PRO A 91 -7.91 6.82 11.65
CA PRO A 91 -6.87 6.20 12.48
C PRO A 91 -7.34 5.66 13.84
N GLU A 92 -8.38 6.25 14.43
CA GLU A 92 -8.93 5.85 15.73
C GLU A 92 -9.89 4.65 15.63
N GLN A 93 -10.16 4.15 14.42
CA GLN A 93 -10.92 2.92 14.21
C GLN A 93 -10.02 1.69 14.37
N GLU A 94 -10.54 0.65 15.04
CA GLU A 94 -9.86 -0.65 15.18
C GLU A 94 -9.56 -1.30 13.82
N ALA A 95 -10.43 -1.08 12.83
CA ALA A 95 -10.23 -1.54 11.45
C ALA A 95 -9.07 -0.84 10.72
N PHE A 96 -8.52 0.24 11.25
CA PHE A 96 -7.43 0.98 10.61
C PHE A 96 -6.09 0.28 10.87
N PRO A 97 -5.28 -0.02 9.83
CA PRO A 97 -4.10 -0.87 9.98
C PRO A 97 -3.03 -0.27 10.91
N ASP A 98 -2.66 -1.00 11.96
CA ASP A 98 -1.61 -0.58 12.92
C ASP A 98 -0.27 -0.34 12.22
N LYS A 99 0.07 -1.16 11.24
CA LYS A 99 1.28 -1.03 10.42
C LYS A 99 1.40 0.35 9.77
N LEU A 100 0.27 0.93 9.35
CA LEU A 100 0.21 2.27 8.74
C LEU A 100 0.17 3.40 9.77
N LYS A 101 -0.24 3.14 11.01
CA LYS A 101 -0.13 4.13 12.09
C LYS A 101 1.33 4.29 12.56
N ALA A 102 2.14 3.24 12.40
CA ALA A 102 3.53 3.20 12.85
C ALA A 102 4.55 3.86 11.90
N ILE A 103 4.17 4.21 10.67
CA ILE A 103 5.09 4.89 9.73
C ILE A 103 5.22 6.39 10.06
N SER A 104 6.30 7.03 9.60
CA SER A 104 6.59 8.44 9.93
C SER A 104 5.58 9.47 9.38
N ASP A 105 4.93 9.17 8.26
CA ASP A 105 3.86 9.97 7.66
C ASP A 105 2.60 9.10 7.51
N PRO A 106 1.87 8.82 8.60
CA PRO A 106 0.73 7.93 8.58
C PRO A 106 -0.45 8.54 7.78
N PRO A 107 -1.30 7.71 7.14
CA PRO A 107 -2.54 8.20 6.55
C PRO A 107 -3.40 8.90 7.61
N ARG A 108 -4.02 10.02 7.24
CA ARG A 108 -5.07 10.67 8.05
C ARG A 108 -6.44 10.00 7.88
N TRP A 109 -6.61 9.23 6.82
CA TRP A 109 -7.77 8.38 6.52
C TRP A 109 -7.33 7.34 5.49
N LEU A 110 -8.15 6.31 5.29
CA LEU A 110 -7.89 5.27 4.31
C LEU A 110 -9.21 4.77 3.70
N PHE A 111 -9.34 4.86 2.38
CA PHE A 111 -10.39 4.15 1.65
C PHE A 111 -9.96 2.71 1.43
N VAL A 112 -10.84 1.75 1.73
CA VAL A 112 -10.58 0.31 1.72
C VAL A 112 -11.71 -0.43 1.02
N GLN A 113 -11.36 -1.33 0.09
CA GLN A 113 -12.31 -2.22 -0.59
C GLN A 113 -11.79 -3.65 -0.52
N GLY A 114 -12.60 -4.58 0.00
CA GLY A 114 -12.21 -5.98 0.17
C GLY A 114 -11.91 -6.37 1.61
N SER A 115 -11.00 -7.32 1.80
CA SER A 115 -10.78 -8.00 3.07
C SER A 115 -9.88 -7.21 4.03
N ILE A 116 -10.46 -6.60 5.06
CA ILE A 116 -9.70 -5.89 6.11
C ILE A 116 -8.60 -6.79 6.71
N ALA A 117 -8.86 -8.09 6.87
CA ALA A 117 -7.90 -9.05 7.44
C ALA A 117 -6.55 -9.08 6.69
N SER A 118 -6.55 -8.83 5.37
CA SER A 118 -5.31 -8.80 4.58
C SER A 118 -4.41 -7.62 4.95
N LEU A 119 -4.93 -6.56 5.57
CA LEU A 119 -4.15 -5.41 6.01
C LEU A 119 -3.44 -5.63 7.35
N PHE A 120 -3.83 -6.68 8.09
CA PHE A 120 -3.25 -7.06 9.39
C PHE A 120 -2.39 -8.32 9.32
N SER A 121 -2.52 -9.10 8.25
CA SER A 121 -1.74 -10.32 8.04
C SER A 121 -0.25 -10.02 7.78
N PRO A 122 0.69 -10.95 8.08
CA PRO A 122 2.07 -10.84 7.62
C PRO A 122 2.13 -10.63 6.11
N SER A 123 2.99 -9.75 5.64
CA SER A 123 2.95 -9.31 4.25
C SER A 123 4.30 -8.90 3.67
N VAL A 124 4.41 -9.12 2.36
CA VAL A 124 5.60 -8.84 1.56
C VAL A 124 5.24 -7.83 0.47
N ALA A 125 5.88 -6.67 0.48
CA ALA A 125 5.74 -5.71 -0.61
C ALA A 125 6.67 -6.10 -1.76
N ILE A 126 6.09 -6.44 -2.91
CA ILE A 126 6.84 -6.81 -4.10
C ILE A 126 6.61 -5.73 -5.15
N VAL A 127 7.69 -5.07 -5.57
CA VAL A 127 7.64 -3.86 -6.41
C VAL A 127 8.72 -3.90 -7.47
N GLY A 128 8.55 -3.13 -8.53
CA GLY A 128 9.60 -3.01 -9.55
C GLY A 128 9.24 -2.12 -10.72
N THR A 129 10.02 -2.25 -11.78
CA THR A 129 9.90 -1.46 -13.01
C THR A 129 8.56 -1.72 -13.71
N ARG A 130 8.09 -0.68 -14.42
CA ARG A 130 6.93 -0.75 -15.30
C ARG A 130 7.21 -1.45 -16.63
N LYS A 131 8.49 -1.69 -16.93
CA LYS A 131 8.99 -2.37 -18.14
C LYS A 131 10.02 -3.42 -17.71
N PRO A 132 9.57 -4.54 -17.14
CA PRO A 132 10.48 -5.59 -16.66
C PRO A 132 11.14 -6.34 -17.81
N SER A 133 12.34 -6.83 -17.55
CA SER A 133 13.00 -7.85 -18.36
C SER A 133 12.35 -9.23 -18.17
N ASP A 134 12.71 -10.19 -19.02
CA ASP A 134 12.30 -11.59 -18.85
C ASP A 134 12.78 -12.15 -17.51
N ASP A 135 13.99 -11.79 -17.09
CA ASP A 135 14.54 -12.16 -15.77
C ASP A 135 13.69 -11.57 -14.63
N GLY A 136 13.26 -10.31 -14.73
CA GLY A 136 12.40 -9.68 -13.74
C GLY A 136 11.03 -10.35 -13.63
N ILE A 137 10.44 -10.72 -14.77
CA ILE A 137 9.17 -11.48 -14.80
C ILE A 137 9.37 -12.87 -14.19
N PHE A 138 10.46 -13.56 -14.56
CA PHE A 138 10.80 -14.88 -14.04
C PHE A 138 11.00 -14.86 -12.53
N LEU A 139 11.84 -13.94 -12.02
CA LEU A 139 12.10 -13.77 -10.60
C LEU A 139 10.82 -13.46 -9.82
N THR A 140 9.95 -12.61 -10.37
CA THR A 140 8.64 -12.32 -9.74
C THR A 140 7.80 -13.58 -9.64
N ARG A 141 7.62 -14.33 -10.75
CA ARG A 141 6.87 -15.59 -10.76
C ARG A 141 7.42 -16.64 -9.81
N TYR A 142 8.74 -16.77 -9.80
CA TYR A 142 9.46 -17.67 -8.92
C TYR A 142 9.19 -17.32 -7.45
N LEU A 143 9.38 -16.05 -7.07
CA LEU A 143 9.08 -15.57 -5.72
C LEU A 143 7.63 -15.83 -5.33
N LEU A 144 6.66 -15.53 -6.19
CA LEU A 144 5.24 -15.77 -5.89
C LEU A 144 4.94 -17.28 -5.74
N SER A 145 5.59 -18.16 -6.50
CA SER A 145 5.46 -19.60 -6.30
C SER A 145 6.02 -20.08 -4.96
N LEU A 146 7.11 -19.48 -4.47
CA LEU A 146 7.66 -19.78 -3.13
C LEU A 146 6.73 -19.31 -2.01
N LEU A 147 6.05 -18.18 -2.21
CA LEU A 147 5.11 -17.62 -1.23
C LEU A 147 3.76 -18.34 -1.17
N ALA A 148 3.49 -19.25 -2.11
CA ALA A 148 2.26 -20.04 -2.10
C ALA A 148 2.17 -20.86 -0.81
N ASN A 149 1.02 -20.78 -0.13
CA ASN A 149 0.76 -21.45 1.15
C ASN A 149 1.69 -21.04 2.32
N GLN A 150 2.42 -19.93 2.21
CA GLN A 150 3.28 -19.42 3.29
C GLN A 150 2.51 -18.53 4.30
N GLY A 151 1.18 -18.40 4.18
CA GLY A 151 0.40 -17.57 5.12
C GLY A 151 0.72 -16.08 5.07
N VAL A 152 1.34 -15.60 3.98
CA VAL A 152 1.65 -14.18 3.76
C VAL A 152 0.67 -13.54 2.77
N VAL A 153 0.58 -12.21 2.84
CA VAL A 153 -0.14 -11.36 1.88
C VAL A 153 0.85 -10.59 1.03
N THR A 154 0.61 -10.48 -0.27
CA THR A 154 1.47 -9.64 -1.14
C THR A 154 0.96 -8.21 -1.18
N VAL A 155 1.85 -7.22 -1.22
CA VAL A 155 1.47 -5.80 -1.34
C VAL A 155 2.12 -5.21 -2.59
N SER A 156 1.35 -4.57 -3.46
CA SER A 156 1.88 -3.89 -4.63
C SER A 156 1.01 -2.73 -5.09
N GLY A 157 1.43 -2.05 -6.15
CA GLY A 157 0.90 -0.76 -6.55
C GLY A 157 -0.12 -0.76 -7.68
N LEU A 158 -0.53 -1.92 -8.18
CA LEU A 158 -1.39 -2.05 -9.37
C LEU A 158 -0.83 -1.36 -10.64
N ALA A 159 0.45 -0.95 -10.67
CA ALA A 159 1.05 -0.39 -11.87
C ALA A 159 1.22 -1.47 -12.95
N THR A 160 1.55 -1.06 -14.18
CA THR A 160 2.03 -2.00 -15.20
C THR A 160 3.38 -2.60 -14.81
N GLY A 161 3.80 -3.67 -15.49
CA GLY A 161 5.11 -4.31 -15.22
C GLY A 161 5.07 -5.20 -13.99
N ILE A 162 6.08 -5.10 -13.12
CA ILE A 162 6.24 -6.00 -11.96
C ILE A 162 4.99 -6.00 -11.07
N ASP A 163 4.45 -4.84 -10.72
CA ASP A 163 3.26 -4.73 -9.86
C ASP A 163 2.06 -5.51 -10.43
N ARG A 164 1.87 -5.49 -11.76
CA ARG A 164 0.82 -6.27 -12.44
C ARG A 164 1.06 -7.77 -12.30
N VAL A 165 2.30 -8.21 -12.55
CA VAL A 165 2.69 -9.62 -12.44
C VAL A 165 2.51 -10.12 -11.00
N VAL A 166 2.86 -9.31 -10.00
CA VAL A 166 2.67 -9.64 -8.58
C VAL A 166 1.20 -9.95 -8.31
N HIS A 167 0.28 -9.08 -8.70
CA HIS A 167 -1.14 -9.30 -8.46
C HIS A 167 -1.69 -10.49 -9.25
N ASP A 168 -1.39 -10.60 -10.56
CA ASP A 168 -1.87 -11.68 -11.40
C ASP A 168 -1.38 -13.06 -10.89
N GLU A 169 -0.11 -13.18 -10.52
CA GLU A 169 0.44 -14.45 -9.99
C GLU A 169 0.00 -14.70 -8.54
N SER A 170 -0.20 -13.67 -7.71
CA SER A 170 -0.79 -13.85 -6.38
C SER A 170 -2.17 -14.50 -6.47
N LEU A 171 -3.03 -13.98 -7.37
CA LEU A 171 -4.35 -14.56 -7.64
C LEU A 171 -4.23 -16.00 -8.16
N ARG A 172 -3.29 -16.25 -9.07
CA ARG A 172 -3.05 -17.59 -9.59
C ARG A 172 -2.67 -18.61 -8.51
N TYR A 173 -1.83 -18.20 -7.55
CA TYR A 173 -1.38 -19.06 -6.46
C TYR A 173 -2.28 -19.02 -5.21
N GLY A 174 -3.41 -18.30 -5.27
CA GLY A 174 -4.34 -18.17 -4.13
C GLY A 174 -3.76 -17.38 -2.95
N ILE A 175 -2.78 -16.50 -3.20
CA ILE A 175 -2.18 -15.61 -2.21
C ILE A 175 -3.02 -14.34 -2.16
N PRO A 176 -3.61 -13.96 -1.02
CA PRO A 176 -4.30 -12.67 -0.92
C PRO A 176 -3.33 -11.53 -1.22
N THR A 177 -3.80 -10.53 -1.97
CA THR A 177 -2.96 -9.41 -2.41
C THR A 177 -3.59 -8.06 -2.10
N VAL A 178 -2.77 -7.08 -1.73
CA VAL A 178 -3.17 -5.70 -1.43
C VAL A 178 -2.67 -4.79 -2.53
N ALA A 179 -3.59 -4.16 -3.26
CA ALA A 179 -3.31 -3.12 -4.24
C ALA A 179 -3.43 -1.74 -3.60
N VAL A 180 -2.35 -0.97 -3.64
CA VAL A 180 -2.30 0.39 -3.10
C VAL A 180 -2.38 1.41 -4.25
N LEU A 181 -3.47 2.17 -4.33
CA LEU A 181 -3.74 3.09 -5.44
C LEU A 181 -3.09 4.45 -5.25
N GLY A 182 -2.55 5.00 -6.35
CA GLY A 182 -2.06 6.39 -6.41
C GLY A 182 -3.13 7.39 -6.83
N ASN A 183 -4.40 7.01 -6.75
CA ASN A 183 -5.55 7.72 -7.30
C ASN A 183 -6.82 7.30 -6.56
N GLY A 184 -7.91 8.04 -6.77
CA GLY A 184 -9.22 7.73 -6.22
C GLY A 184 -9.82 6.44 -6.80
N PHE A 185 -10.73 5.83 -6.04
CA PHE A 185 -11.40 4.58 -6.41
C PHE A 185 -12.19 4.63 -7.73
N ASN A 186 -12.71 5.81 -8.09
CA ASN A 186 -13.51 6.04 -9.30
C ASN A 186 -12.64 6.26 -10.55
N VAL A 187 -11.30 6.22 -10.41
CA VAL A 187 -10.36 6.38 -11.52
C VAL A 187 -9.82 5.02 -11.94
N ASP A 188 -10.05 4.64 -13.20
CA ASP A 188 -9.44 3.45 -13.80
C ASP A 188 -8.00 3.75 -14.23
N TYR A 189 -7.05 3.45 -13.34
CA TYR A 189 -5.62 3.62 -13.59
C TYR A 189 -4.81 2.44 -13.04
N PRO A 190 -3.91 1.84 -13.84
CA PRO A 190 -3.80 2.03 -15.29
C PRO A 190 -5.09 1.60 -16.00
N LYS A 191 -5.33 2.11 -17.22
CA LYS A 191 -6.57 1.79 -17.97
C LYS A 191 -6.73 0.27 -18.11
N GLY A 192 -7.91 -0.26 -17.79
CA GLY A 192 -8.19 -1.71 -17.77
C GLY A 192 -7.81 -2.41 -16.45
N SER A 193 -7.55 -1.65 -15.38
CA SER A 193 -7.20 -2.21 -14.07
C SER A 193 -8.43 -2.67 -13.25
N LEU A 194 -9.64 -2.25 -13.64
CA LEU A 194 -10.86 -2.53 -12.90
C LEU A 194 -11.13 -4.04 -12.71
N ASP A 195 -10.90 -4.85 -13.74
CA ASP A 195 -11.15 -6.29 -13.64
C ASP A 195 -10.15 -6.96 -12.70
N LEU A 196 -8.89 -6.51 -12.71
CA LEU A 196 -7.90 -6.98 -11.75
C LEU A 196 -8.30 -6.59 -10.32
N ARG A 197 -8.73 -5.34 -10.09
CA ARG A 197 -9.20 -4.89 -8.76
C ARG A 197 -10.36 -5.75 -8.26
N LYS A 198 -11.33 -6.07 -9.12
CA LYS A 198 -12.44 -6.97 -8.78
C LYS A 198 -11.95 -8.36 -8.41
N SER A 199 -11.02 -8.94 -9.19
CA SER A 199 -10.44 -10.24 -8.90
C SER A 199 -9.68 -10.25 -7.57
N ILE A 200 -8.92 -9.18 -7.27
CA ILE A 200 -8.24 -8.98 -5.98
C ILE A 200 -9.24 -9.07 -4.82
N VAL A 201 -10.31 -8.29 -4.89
CA VAL A 201 -11.35 -8.27 -3.85
C VAL A 201 -12.06 -9.62 -3.74
N ALA A 202 -12.41 -10.24 -4.88
CA ALA A 202 -13.13 -11.50 -4.92
C ALA A 202 -12.34 -12.69 -4.32
N GLN A 203 -11.00 -12.64 -4.37
CA GLN A 203 -10.13 -13.68 -3.83
C GLN A 203 -9.58 -13.34 -2.43
N GLY A 204 -10.29 -12.50 -1.67
CA GLY A 204 -9.92 -12.19 -0.29
C GLY A 204 -8.75 -11.21 -0.13
N GLY A 205 -8.32 -10.57 -1.23
CA GLY A 205 -7.41 -9.44 -1.20
C GLY A 205 -8.12 -8.11 -0.94
N THR A 206 -7.36 -7.02 -1.06
CA THR A 206 -7.83 -5.67 -0.73
C THR A 206 -7.27 -4.62 -1.69
N VAL A 207 -8.07 -3.60 -1.97
CA VAL A 207 -7.63 -2.40 -2.66
C VAL A 207 -7.72 -1.24 -1.67
N VAL A 208 -6.69 -0.40 -1.59
CA VAL A 208 -6.66 0.76 -0.68
C VAL A 208 -6.23 2.04 -1.39
N SER A 209 -6.71 3.19 -0.92
CA SER A 209 -6.29 4.52 -1.39
C SER A 209 -6.41 5.57 -0.29
N GLU A 210 -5.52 6.55 -0.28
CA GLU A 210 -5.68 7.78 0.52
C GLU A 210 -6.36 8.91 -0.27
N TYR A 211 -6.56 8.73 -1.57
CA TYR A 211 -7.01 9.80 -2.44
C TYR A 211 -8.53 9.88 -2.50
N LEU A 212 -9.06 11.11 -2.66
CA LEU A 212 -10.51 11.32 -2.75
C LEU A 212 -11.10 10.52 -3.91
N PRO A 213 -12.37 10.07 -3.85
CA PRO A 213 -12.91 9.05 -4.76
C PRO A 213 -12.67 9.31 -6.24
N SER A 214 -12.77 10.56 -6.69
CA SER A 214 -12.58 10.97 -8.09
C SER A 214 -11.24 11.66 -8.38
N GLN A 215 -10.29 11.63 -7.43
CA GLN A 215 -8.98 12.27 -7.59
C GLN A 215 -8.11 11.51 -8.61
N LYS A 216 -7.65 12.23 -9.64
CA LYS A 216 -6.72 11.69 -10.63
C LYS A 216 -5.32 11.50 -10.03
N GLY A 217 -4.62 10.47 -10.50
CA GLY A 217 -3.21 10.26 -10.18
C GLY A 217 -2.30 11.25 -10.89
N SER A 218 -1.18 11.54 -10.25
CA SER A 218 -0.05 12.35 -10.72
C SER A 218 1.28 11.66 -10.32
N ALA A 219 2.39 12.09 -10.92
CA ALA A 219 3.72 11.58 -10.55
C ALA A 219 3.98 11.69 -9.03
N GLU A 220 3.60 12.82 -8.43
CA GLU A 220 3.71 13.06 -6.99
C GLU A 220 2.87 12.07 -6.18
N THR A 221 1.61 11.84 -6.56
CA THR A 221 0.75 10.89 -5.84
C THR A 221 1.24 9.45 -5.94
N PHE A 222 1.83 9.04 -7.08
CA PHE A 222 2.41 7.72 -7.20
C PHE A 222 3.65 7.56 -6.32
N VAL A 223 4.50 8.59 -6.23
CA VAL A 223 5.65 8.59 -5.32
C VAL A 223 5.20 8.57 -3.86
N ARG A 224 4.22 9.39 -3.49
CA ARG A 224 3.71 9.44 -2.12
C ARG A 224 3.06 8.12 -1.73
N ARG A 225 2.25 7.51 -2.59
CA ARG A 225 1.61 6.23 -2.27
C ARG A 225 2.63 5.13 -1.92
N ASN A 226 3.85 5.17 -2.46
CA ASN A 226 4.85 4.13 -2.21
C ASN A 226 5.18 3.94 -0.72
N ARG A 227 5.02 4.97 0.13
CA ARG A 227 5.19 4.80 1.58
C ARG A 227 4.18 3.84 2.19
N LEU A 228 2.96 3.75 1.64
CA LEU A 228 1.95 2.82 2.12
C LEU A 228 2.29 1.37 1.80
N GLN A 229 2.85 1.12 0.61
CA GLN A 229 3.30 -0.24 0.26
C GLN A 229 4.39 -0.71 1.21
N ALA A 230 5.40 0.14 1.44
CA ALA A 230 6.45 -0.16 2.42
C ALA A 230 5.90 -0.28 3.84
N GLY A 231 4.98 0.61 4.24
CA GLY A 231 4.39 0.63 5.57
C GLY A 231 3.57 -0.62 5.90
N LEU A 232 2.80 -1.11 4.94
CA LEU A 232 1.94 -2.28 5.08
C LEU A 232 2.70 -3.61 5.16
N ALA A 233 3.96 -3.65 4.77
CA ALA A 233 4.76 -4.87 4.70
C ALA A 233 5.76 -5.00 5.86
N GLU A 234 6.14 -6.24 6.17
CA GLU A 234 7.30 -6.57 7.00
C GLU A 234 8.59 -6.62 6.17
N THR A 235 8.46 -7.15 4.94
CA THR A 235 9.57 -7.35 4.01
C THR A 235 9.26 -6.66 2.68
N VAL A 236 10.23 -5.93 2.12
CA VAL A 236 10.13 -5.25 0.82
C VAL A 236 11.13 -5.87 -0.14
N ILE A 237 10.63 -6.34 -1.28
CA ILE A 237 11.41 -7.00 -2.34
C ILE A 237 11.28 -6.21 -3.65
N PRO A 238 12.24 -5.32 -3.96
CA PRO A 238 12.27 -4.63 -5.24
C PRO A 238 12.91 -5.54 -6.32
N VAL A 239 12.08 -6.26 -7.08
CA VAL A 239 12.54 -7.34 -7.98
C VAL A 239 13.46 -6.82 -9.09
N GLU A 240 13.07 -5.74 -9.76
CA GLU A 240 13.85 -5.11 -10.82
C GLU A 240 13.62 -3.59 -10.78
N TRP A 241 14.68 -2.81 -10.59
CA TRP A 241 14.59 -1.37 -10.43
C TRP A 241 15.93 -0.68 -10.74
N LYS A 242 15.93 0.66 -10.79
CA LYS A 242 17.15 1.47 -10.91
C LYS A 242 17.29 2.41 -9.73
N VAL A 243 18.52 2.73 -9.34
CA VAL A 243 18.82 3.67 -8.23
C VAL A 243 18.06 5.00 -8.39
N LYS A 244 17.91 5.48 -9.64
CA LYS A 244 17.07 6.62 -10.01
C LYS A 244 15.78 6.17 -10.69
N SER A 245 14.84 5.63 -9.91
CA SER A 245 13.53 5.20 -10.42
C SER A 245 12.41 5.41 -9.39
N GLY A 246 11.14 5.26 -9.82
CA GLY A 246 10.00 5.34 -8.92
C GLY A 246 10.05 4.31 -7.78
N THR A 247 10.53 3.10 -8.06
CA THR A 247 10.70 2.02 -7.08
C THR A 247 11.72 2.36 -6.00
N ALA A 248 12.73 3.19 -6.30
CA ALA A 248 13.73 3.63 -5.33
C ALA A 248 13.10 4.38 -4.13
N HIS A 249 11.94 5.02 -4.32
CA HIS A 249 11.20 5.61 -3.21
C HIS A 249 10.67 4.56 -2.24
N THR A 250 10.11 3.45 -2.72
CA THR A 250 9.66 2.33 -1.87
C THR A 250 10.82 1.73 -1.10
N VAL A 251 11.98 1.55 -1.76
CA VAL A 251 13.22 1.08 -1.14
C VAL A 251 13.64 2.01 -0.01
N LYS A 252 13.69 3.31 -0.26
CA LYS A 252 14.02 4.31 0.76
C LYS A 252 13.04 4.29 1.94
N PHE A 253 11.72 4.23 1.67
CA PHE A 253 10.71 4.15 2.73
C PHE A 253 10.85 2.87 3.56
N SER A 254 11.17 1.74 2.94
CA SER A 254 11.35 0.47 3.66
C SER A 254 12.45 0.58 4.72
N SER A 255 13.60 1.16 4.35
CA SER A 255 14.71 1.40 5.28
C SER A 255 14.32 2.39 6.39
N GLN A 256 13.65 3.49 6.04
CA GLN A 256 13.18 4.48 7.01
C GLN A 256 12.19 3.92 8.04
N TYR A 257 11.41 2.90 7.66
CA TYR A 257 10.42 2.26 8.53
C TYR A 257 10.96 1.00 9.22
N GLY A 258 12.26 0.71 9.09
CA GLY A 258 12.88 -0.47 9.67
C GLY A 258 12.34 -1.79 9.11
N LYS A 259 11.88 -1.78 7.84
CA LYS A 259 11.41 -2.99 7.15
C LYS A 259 12.59 -3.77 6.60
N ARG A 260 12.45 -5.09 6.52
CA ARG A 260 13.47 -5.94 5.88
C ARG A 260 13.51 -5.62 4.39
N LEU A 261 14.65 -5.16 3.90
CA LEU A 261 14.86 -4.93 2.48
C LEU A 261 15.63 -6.11 1.90
N VAL A 262 15.04 -6.79 0.92
CA VAL A 262 15.57 -8.03 0.37
C VAL A 262 15.69 -7.96 -1.15
N ASN A 263 16.88 -8.21 -1.66
CA ASN A 263 17.14 -8.40 -3.08
C ASN A 263 17.07 -9.89 -3.44
N ILE A 264 16.55 -10.19 -4.64
CA ILE A 264 16.65 -11.51 -5.25
C ILE A 264 17.28 -11.38 -6.64
N TYR A 265 18.12 -12.36 -6.99
CA TYR A 265 18.83 -12.35 -8.26
C TYR A 265 19.14 -13.78 -8.75
N LEU A 266 19.36 -13.92 -10.05
CA LEU A 266 19.73 -15.19 -10.67
C LEU A 266 21.25 -15.42 -10.63
N PRO A 267 21.73 -16.66 -10.66
CA PRO A 267 23.16 -16.96 -10.75
C PRO A 267 23.83 -16.21 -11.91
N GLY A 268 24.98 -15.58 -11.64
CA GLY A 268 25.75 -14.86 -12.64
C GLY A 268 25.21 -13.48 -13.06
N THR A 269 24.11 -12.99 -12.45
CA THR A 269 23.49 -11.70 -12.86
C THR A 269 23.88 -10.49 -12.00
N THR A 270 24.61 -10.66 -10.90
CA THR A 270 24.91 -9.57 -9.96
C THR A 270 25.79 -8.47 -10.53
N SER A 271 26.73 -8.82 -11.42
CA SER A 271 27.71 -7.87 -11.97
C SER A 271 27.10 -6.74 -12.81
N VAL A 272 25.86 -6.91 -13.28
CA VAL A 272 25.13 -5.92 -14.10
C VAL A 272 24.00 -5.21 -13.34
N ARG A 273 23.82 -5.50 -12.05
CA ARG A 273 22.73 -5.00 -11.21
C ARG A 273 23.24 -4.07 -10.12
N GLU A 274 23.56 -2.84 -10.50
CA GLU A 274 24.09 -1.80 -9.61
C GLU A 274 23.19 -1.54 -8.38
N GLU A 275 21.88 -1.74 -8.54
CA GLU A 275 20.88 -1.49 -7.51
C GLU A 275 20.99 -2.45 -6.30
N ILE A 276 21.50 -3.67 -6.52
CA ILE A 276 21.74 -4.65 -5.45
C ILE A 276 22.85 -4.12 -4.54
N SER A 277 24.04 -3.90 -5.10
CA SER A 277 25.20 -3.36 -4.37
C SER A 277 24.90 -2.02 -3.70
N PHE A 278 24.10 -1.17 -4.34
CA PHE A 278 23.68 0.11 -3.78
C PHE A 278 22.80 -0.07 -2.54
N SER A 279 21.78 -0.92 -2.61
CA SER A 279 20.86 -1.13 -1.48
C SER A 279 21.49 -1.88 -0.31
N GLU A 280 22.43 -2.79 -0.57
CA GLU A 280 23.24 -3.42 0.49
C GLU A 280 24.03 -2.38 1.28
N LYS A 281 24.73 -1.46 0.59
CA LYS A 281 25.56 -0.44 1.22
C LYS A 281 24.74 0.63 1.93
N GLU A 282 23.73 1.18 1.27
CA GLU A 282 23.01 2.34 1.80
C GLU A 282 21.86 1.98 2.74
N TYR A 283 21.30 0.79 2.59
CA TYR A 283 20.09 0.39 3.32
C TYR A 283 20.23 -0.93 4.06
N SER A 284 21.44 -1.53 4.09
CA SER A 284 21.69 -2.83 4.71
C SER A 284 20.76 -3.92 4.18
N ALA A 285 20.45 -3.86 2.87
CA ALA A 285 19.64 -4.89 2.23
C ALA A 285 20.32 -6.26 2.32
N SER A 286 19.53 -7.32 2.52
CA SER A 286 20.00 -8.70 2.36
C SER A 286 19.76 -9.15 0.93
N SER A 287 20.64 -9.98 0.38
CA SER A 287 20.54 -10.41 -1.01
C SER A 287 20.64 -11.93 -1.13
N PHE A 288 19.74 -12.54 -1.90
CA PHE A 288 19.64 -13.99 -2.06
C PHE A 288 19.70 -14.40 -3.52
N GLN A 289 20.60 -15.33 -3.83
CA GLN A 289 20.68 -15.98 -5.13
C GLN A 289 19.60 -17.06 -5.22
N VAL A 290 18.64 -16.90 -6.11
CA VAL A 290 17.55 -17.87 -6.31
C VAL A 290 17.79 -18.71 -7.56
N PRO A 291 17.51 -20.03 -7.55
CA PRO A 291 16.80 -20.78 -6.51
C PRO A 291 17.66 -21.30 -5.35
N LEU A 292 18.99 -21.10 -5.38
CA LEU A 292 19.94 -21.75 -4.46
C LEU A 292 19.72 -21.40 -2.98
N GLU A 293 19.28 -20.18 -2.67
CA GLU A 293 19.09 -19.69 -1.30
C GLU A 293 17.60 -19.52 -0.93
N SER A 294 16.70 -20.29 -1.57
CA SER A 294 15.25 -20.12 -1.41
C SER A 294 14.75 -20.35 0.02
N SER A 295 15.30 -21.33 0.74
CA SER A 295 14.91 -21.59 2.13
C SER A 295 15.29 -20.40 3.02
N ARG A 296 16.52 -19.90 2.90
CA ARG A 296 17.00 -18.73 3.66
C ARG A 296 16.20 -17.47 3.34
N LEU A 297 15.77 -17.30 2.08
CA LEU A 297 14.87 -16.23 1.69
C LEU A 297 13.52 -16.32 2.42
N LEU A 298 12.94 -17.52 2.52
CA LEU A 298 11.69 -17.73 3.26
C LEU A 298 11.84 -17.47 4.76
N ASP A 299 12.95 -17.92 5.37
CA ASP A 299 13.25 -17.67 6.78
C ASP A 299 13.24 -16.16 7.07
N VAL A 300 13.93 -15.36 6.24
CA VAL A 300 13.93 -13.89 6.37
C VAL A 300 12.55 -13.28 6.16
N ILE A 301 11.75 -13.80 5.22
CA ILE A 301 10.39 -13.31 4.98
C ILE A 301 9.52 -13.52 6.23
N HIS A 302 9.61 -14.69 6.87
CA HIS A 302 8.94 -15.02 8.13
C HIS A 302 9.51 -14.30 9.35
N GLY A 303 10.66 -13.64 9.20
CA GLY A 303 11.30 -12.88 10.27
C GLY A 303 12.13 -13.74 11.22
N GLU A 304 12.55 -14.92 10.77
CA GLU A 304 13.52 -15.76 11.47
C GLU A 304 14.93 -15.18 11.28
N ASP A 305 15.72 -15.17 12.36
CA ASP A 305 17.09 -14.67 12.32
C ASP A 305 17.99 -15.61 11.50
N CYS A 306 18.57 -15.10 10.42
CA CYS A 306 19.57 -15.80 9.61
C CYS A 306 20.88 -16.12 10.35
N SER A 307 21.05 -15.68 11.60
CA SER A 307 22.26 -15.94 12.41
C SER A 307 22.38 -17.39 12.89
N ILE A 308 21.34 -18.21 12.70
CA ILE A 308 21.31 -19.61 13.13
C ILE A 308 22.01 -20.54 12.12
N TYR A 309 22.25 -20.09 10.90
CA TYR A 309 22.95 -20.88 9.87
C TYR A 309 24.35 -20.33 9.62
N SER A 310 25.29 -20.63 10.52
CA SER A 310 26.71 -20.51 10.19
C SER A 310 27.08 -21.55 9.12
N PRO A 311 28.02 -21.27 8.19
CA PRO A 311 28.42 -22.21 7.12
C PRO A 311 29.09 -23.51 7.60
N THR A 312 29.11 -23.79 8.91
CA THR A 312 29.90 -24.85 9.53
C THR A 312 29.13 -26.15 9.79
N GLN A 313 27.84 -26.23 9.43
CA GLN A 313 27.02 -27.43 9.67
C GLN A 313 26.57 -28.19 8.41
N MET A 314 27.06 -27.83 7.23
CA MET A 314 26.86 -28.63 6.00
C MET A 314 28.08 -29.44 5.55
N ASP A 315 29.22 -29.32 6.23
CA ASP A 315 30.35 -30.25 6.06
C ASP A 315 30.41 -31.18 7.27
N MET A 316 29.99 -32.44 7.07
CA MET A 316 30.33 -33.67 7.81
C MET A 316 29.13 -34.63 7.87
N SER A 317 28.70 -35.14 6.72
CA SER A 317 28.06 -36.46 6.64
C SER A 317 28.33 -37.12 5.28
N PHE A 318 29.61 -37.17 4.91
CA PHE A 318 30.12 -38.17 3.97
C PHE A 318 31.42 -38.73 4.55
N SER A 319 31.30 -39.51 5.63
CA SER A 319 32.27 -40.57 5.90
C SER A 319 31.77 -41.81 5.18
N GLY A 320 32.42 -42.14 4.07
CA GLY A 320 32.26 -43.44 3.44
C GLY A 320 32.79 -44.51 4.38
N ASP A 321 31.95 -45.45 4.74
CA ASP A 321 32.40 -46.74 5.25
C ASP A 321 32.89 -47.56 4.05
N GLU A 322 34.19 -47.48 3.78
CA GLU A 322 34.95 -48.60 3.23
C GLU A 322 35.26 -49.54 4.40
N ASN A 323 34.64 -50.72 4.42
CA ASN A 323 35.19 -52.00 4.87
C ASN A 323 34.12 -53.10 4.77
N ASP A 324 34.12 -53.83 3.65
CA ASP A 324 34.22 -55.30 3.57
C ASP A 324 34.25 -55.76 2.10
#